data_AF-A0A377D5D1-F1
#
_entry.id   AF-A0A377D5D1-F1
#
_cell.length_a   1.000
_cell.length_b   1.000
_cell.length_c   1.000
_cell.angle_alpha   90.00
_cell.angle_beta   90.00
_cell.angle_gamma   90.00
#
_symmetry.space_group_name_H-M   'P 1'
#
loop_
_entity.id
_entity.type
_entity.pdbx_description
1 polymer ?
#
loop_
_entity_poly.entity_id
_entity_poly.type
_entity_poly.pdbx_seq_one_letter_code
_entity_poly.pdbx_strand_id
1 'polypeptide(L)'
;MSLPRPAPKTTQIAARMNNEGAILANEFSASRVKVLHANISRCGIRNVALTHFDGRVFGAAVPEMFDAILLDAPCSGEGVVR
;
A
#
# COMPACT_ATOMS: atom_id res chain seq x y z
N MET A 1 15.81 1.91 8.81
CA MET A 1 15.08 0.63 8.73
C MET A 1 15.45 -0.06 7.41
N SER A 2 16.01 -1.27 7.44
CA SER A 2 16.41 -1.99 6.21
C SER A 2 15.25 -2.85 5.70
N LEU A 3 14.87 -2.71 4.43
CA LEU A 3 13.77 -3.46 3.81
C LEU A 3 14.31 -4.64 2.97
N PRO A 4 13.66 -5.82 3.02
CA PRO A 4 13.99 -6.93 2.12
C PRO A 4 13.64 -6.58 0.67
N ARG A 5 14.48 -6.95 -0.30
CA ARG A 5 14.21 -6.79 -1.74
C ARG A 5 13.64 -8.07 -2.36
N PRO A 6 12.60 -8.01 -3.22
CA PRO A 6 11.74 -6.86 -3.53
C PRO A 6 10.72 -6.57 -2.42
N ALA A 7 10.65 -5.30 -1.97
CA ALA A 7 9.70 -4.85 -0.94
C ALA A 7 8.48 -4.19 -1.61
N PRO A 8 7.24 -4.47 -1.14
CA PRO A 8 6.04 -3.78 -1.61
C PRO A 8 6.16 -2.25 -1.52
N LYS A 9 5.48 -1.51 -2.40
CA LYS A 9 5.51 -0.04 -2.42
C LYS A 9 5.12 0.56 -1.06
N THR A 10 4.10 0.00 -0.41
CA THR A 10 3.65 0.39 0.94
C THR A 10 4.78 0.35 1.98
N THR A 11 5.62 -0.69 1.96
CA THR A 11 6.70 -0.80 2.95
C THR A 11 7.81 0.21 2.70
N GLN A 12 8.05 0.56 1.44
CA GLN A 12 8.99 1.62 1.06
C GLN A 12 8.50 3.00 1.49
N ILE A 13 7.21 3.29 1.35
CA ILE A 13 6.61 4.55 1.84
C ILE A 13 6.75 4.63 3.37
N ALA A 14 6.34 3.58 4.09
CA ALA A 14 6.44 3.55 5.55
C ALA A 14 7.88 3.73 6.05
N ALA A 15 8.86 3.13 5.36
CA ALA A 15 10.27 3.30 5.68
C ALA A 15 10.77 4.74 5.42
N ARG A 16 10.33 5.38 4.33
CA ARG A 16 10.65 6.79 4.04
C ARG A 16 10.01 7.76 5.04
N MET A 17 8.83 7.41 5.54
CA MET A 17 8.13 8.15 6.60
C MET A 17 8.67 7.83 8.00
N ASN A 18 9.71 7.01 8.15
CA ASN A 18 10.28 6.59 9.44
C ASN A 18 9.24 6.05 10.45
N ASN A 19 8.17 5.39 9.98
CA ASN A 19 7.02 4.97 10.80
C ASN A 19 6.23 6.12 11.47
N GLU A 20 6.35 7.35 10.97
CA GLU A 20 5.56 8.50 11.44
C GLU A 20 4.36 8.75 10.53
N GLY A 21 3.39 9.52 11.03
CA GLY A 21 2.12 9.78 10.32
C GLY A 21 1.25 8.53 10.20
N ALA A 22 0.43 8.48 9.15
CA ALA A 22 -0.46 7.34 8.85
C ALA A 22 -0.50 7.04 7.35
N ILE A 23 -0.62 5.76 7.02
CA ILE A 23 -0.77 5.26 5.65
C ILE A 23 -2.01 4.38 5.61
N LEU A 24 -2.92 4.67 4.67
CA LEU A 24 -4.01 3.76 4.34
C LEU A 24 -3.62 2.93 3.12
N ALA A 25 -3.35 1.64 3.33
CA ALA A 25 -2.98 0.72 2.27
C ALA A 25 -4.18 -0.13 1.85
N ASN A 26 -4.80 0.24 0.74
CA ASN A 26 -5.89 -0.52 0.13
C ASN A 26 -5.35 -1.61 -0.81
N GLU A 27 -5.90 -2.80 -0.71
CA GLU A 27 -5.65 -3.91 -1.65
C GLU A 27 -7.01 -4.45 -2.09
N PHE A 28 -7.23 -4.63 -3.39
CA PHE A 28 -8.50 -5.13 -3.93
C PHE A 28 -8.58 -6.66 -3.90
N SER A 29 -7.45 -7.36 -3.93
CA SER A 29 -7.39 -8.82 -3.90
C SER A 29 -7.32 -9.34 -2.46
N ALA A 30 -8.39 -10.00 -2.00
CA ALA A 30 -8.46 -10.56 -0.66
C ALA A 30 -7.30 -11.55 -0.34
N SER A 31 -6.82 -12.29 -1.35
CA SER A 31 -5.66 -13.18 -1.18
C SER A 31 -4.36 -12.41 -0.94
N ARG A 32 -4.20 -11.24 -1.57
CA ARG A 32 -3.01 -10.39 -1.41
C ARG A 32 -3.03 -9.56 -0.13
N VAL A 33 -4.19 -9.27 0.46
CA VAL A 33 -4.28 -8.57 1.76
C VAL A 33 -3.46 -9.29 2.83
N LYS A 34 -3.54 -10.61 2.90
CA LYS A 34 -2.77 -11.42 3.86
C LYS A 34 -1.26 -11.31 3.62
N VAL A 35 -0.84 -11.32 2.36
CA VAL A 35 0.56 -11.18 1.96
C VAL A 35 1.09 -9.78 2.30
N LEU A 36 0.29 -8.75 2.07
CA LEU A 36 0.63 -7.37 2.43
C LEU A 36 0.77 -7.21 3.94
N HIS A 37 -0.18 -7.73 4.73
CA HIS A 37 -0.11 -7.74 6.19
C HIS A 37 1.15 -8.44 6.71
N ALA A 38 1.48 -9.62 6.17
CA ALA A 38 2.70 -10.35 6.54
C ALA A 38 3.97 -9.53 6.24
N ASN A 39 4.01 -8.82 5.11
CA ASN A 39 5.16 -7.96 4.79
C ASN A 39 5.26 -6.73 5.71
N ILE A 40 4.15 -6.10 6.04
CA ILE A 40 4.09 -4.97 7.00
C ILE A 40 4.62 -5.43 8.37
N SER A 41 4.08 -6.54 8.88
CA SER A 41 4.48 -7.12 10.17
C SER A 41 5.97 -7.50 10.18
N ARG A 42 6.44 -8.22 9.16
CA ARG A 42 7.85 -8.64 9.04
C ARG A 42 8.82 -7.47 8.96
N CYS A 43 8.41 -6.34 8.39
CA CYS A 43 9.25 -5.14 8.34
C CYS A 43 9.22 -4.34 9.65
N GLY A 44 8.31 -4.62 10.58
CA GLY A 44 8.14 -3.82 11.79
C GLY A 44 7.48 -2.47 11.52
N ILE A 45 6.60 -2.42 10.51
CA ILE A 45 5.86 -1.21 10.15
C ILE A 45 4.65 -1.05 11.08
N ARG A 46 4.44 0.15 11.60
CA ARG A 46 3.43 0.44 12.63
C ARG A 46 2.43 1.53 12.26
N ASN A 47 2.70 2.28 11.18
CA ASN A 47 1.89 3.41 10.75
C ASN A 47 0.98 3.09 9.54
N VAL A 48 0.60 1.82 9.35
CA VAL A 48 -0.23 1.39 8.21
C VAL A 48 -1.54 0.78 8.69
N ALA A 49 -2.66 1.32 8.19
CA ALA A 49 -3.98 0.68 8.25
C ALA A 49 -4.28 -0.02 6.92
N LEU A 50 -4.87 -1.22 6.98
CA LEU A 50 -5.22 -2.01 5.80
C LEU A 50 -6.72 -1.94 5.52
N THR A 51 -7.07 -1.80 4.24
CA THR A 51 -8.45 -1.87 3.77
C THR A 51 -8.57 -2.79 2.55
N HIS A 52 -9.79 -3.31 2.35
CA HIS A 52 -10.13 -4.16 1.21
C HIS A 52 -11.39 -3.61 0.55
N PHE A 53 -11.21 -2.62 -0.33
CA PHE A 53 -12.30 -1.99 -1.08
C PHE A 53 -11.95 -1.82 -2.56
N ASP A 54 -12.97 -1.65 -3.38
CA ASP A 54 -12.83 -1.05 -4.70
C ASP A 54 -12.30 0.38 -4.56
N GLY A 55 -11.17 0.69 -5.21
CA GLY A 55 -10.52 2.00 -5.08
C GLY A 55 -11.43 3.18 -5.46
N ARG A 56 -12.48 2.95 -6.23
CA ARG A 56 -13.45 3.98 -6.64
C ARG A 56 -14.26 4.55 -5.48
N VAL A 57 -14.37 3.84 -4.35
CA VAL A 57 -15.19 4.31 -3.20
C VAL A 57 -14.55 5.47 -2.43
N PHE A 58 -13.22 5.59 -2.47
CA PHE A 58 -12.50 6.54 -1.60
C PHE A 58 -12.79 8.00 -1.93
N GLY A 59 -13.06 8.33 -3.20
CA GLY A 59 -13.38 9.70 -3.60
C GLY A 59 -14.61 10.28 -2.91
N ALA A 60 -15.62 9.43 -2.63
CA ALA A 60 -16.84 9.84 -1.92
C ALA A 60 -16.76 9.58 -0.41
N ALA A 61 -16.09 8.50 0.00
CA ALA A 61 -16.05 8.09 1.41
C ALA A 61 -15.11 8.95 2.27
N VAL A 62 -14.01 9.44 1.70
CA VAL A 62 -12.97 10.20 2.41
C VAL A 62 -12.45 11.37 1.55
N PRO A 63 -13.31 12.34 1.22
CA PRO A 63 -12.91 13.50 0.42
C PRO A 63 -11.81 14.29 1.13
N GLU A 64 -10.81 14.75 0.36
CA GLU A 64 -9.70 15.61 0.82
C GLU A 64 -8.93 15.08 2.06
N MET A 65 -8.98 13.77 2.30
CA MET A 65 -8.40 13.15 3.50
C MET A 65 -6.87 12.97 3.45
N PHE A 66 -6.27 12.95 2.25
CA PHE A 66 -4.87 12.55 2.07
C PHE A 66 -4.03 13.70 1.53
N ASP A 67 -2.88 13.95 2.17
CA ASP A 67 -1.87 14.90 1.66
C ASP A 67 -1.21 14.40 0.36
N ALA A 68 -1.13 13.08 0.19
CA ALA A 68 -0.56 12.43 -0.98
C ALA A 68 -1.19 11.06 -1.24
N ILE A 69 -1.32 10.69 -2.52
CA ILE A 69 -1.86 9.39 -2.96
C ILE A 69 -0.90 8.76 -3.96
N LEU A 70 -0.59 7.48 -3.75
CA LEU A 70 0.06 6.63 -4.75
C LEU A 70 -0.97 5.67 -5.35
N LEU A 71 -1.36 5.91 -6.60
CA LEU A 71 -2.27 5.04 -7.35
C LEU A 71 -1.48 4.08 -8.24
N ASP A 72 -1.51 2.79 -7.89
CA ASP A 72 -0.96 1.71 -8.72
C ASP A 72 -2.10 1.10 -9.54
N ALA A 73 -2.41 1.72 -10.69
CA ALA A 73 -3.52 1.31 -11.52
C ALA A 73 -3.21 0.00 -12.28
N PRO A 74 -4.19 -0.91 -12.46
CA PRO A 74 -4.01 -2.06 -13.33
C PRO A 74 -3.70 -1.59 -14.75
N CYS A 75 -2.59 -2.06 -15.31
CA CYS A 75 -2.16 -1.73 -16.67
C CYS A 75 -2.33 -2.95 -17.58
N SER A 76 -2.25 -2.74 -18.90
CA SER A 76 -2.33 -3.82 -19.91
C SER A 76 -1.19 -4.83 -19.81
N GLY A 77 -0.16 -4.56 -19.00
CA GLY A 77 0.95 -5.49 -18.76
C GLY A 77 1.95 -5.57 -19.91
N GLU A 78 1.85 -4.70 -20.92
CA GLU A 78 2.74 -4.71 -22.09
C GLU A 78 4.23 -4.58 -21.73
N GLY A 79 4.55 -3.85 -20.65
CA GLY A 79 5.92 -3.73 -20.13
C GLY A 79 6.42 -4.92 -19.29
N VAL A 80 5.61 -5.97 -19.12
CA VAL A 80 5.96 -7.18 -18.35
C VAL A 80 6.40 -8.33 -19.27
N VAL A 81 6.12 -8.23 -20.58
CA VAL A 81 6.59 -9.18 -21.59
C VAL A 81 8.11 -9.02 -21.75
N ARG A 82 8.84 -10.13 -21.59
CA ARG A 82 10.29 -10.24 -21.81
C ARG A 82 10.56 -11.16 -22.99
#